data_AF-A0A7C3GZI5-F1
#
_entry.id   AF-A0A7C3GZI5-F1
#
_cell.length_a   1.000
_cell.length_b   1.000
_cell.length_c   1.000
_cell.angle_alpha   90.00
_cell.angle_beta   90.00
_cell.angle_gamma   90.00
#
_symmetry.space_group_name_H-M   'P 1'
#
loop_
_entity.id
_entity.type
_entity.pdbx_description
1 polymer ?
#
loop_
_entity_poly.entity_id
_entity_poly.type
_entity_poly.pdbx_seq_one_letter_code
_entity_poly.pdbx_strand_id
1 'polypeptide(L)'
;MSNMIKIFHQTLIPILTGFALFVCLPANASNHQPTLSFSFGEQSVNDIKVSESAGFIKITATLSEPSTEEVSFSFIQTVGSAEIFKDFSFPESITGDVAGNEKSATLVIEPGTQEIVFPLVLIRDDNLDELDETFFFLLRSNKGATLEQSSIKITILDNEETPVIVLSAPGLNRN
;
A
#
# COMPACT_ATOMS: atom_id res chain seq x y z
N MET A 1 -41.42 -40.95 -2.03
CA MET A 1 -40.70 -40.80 -3.32
C MET A 1 -41.63 -40.13 -4.31
N SER A 2 -41.47 -38.83 -4.53
CA SER A 2 -41.66 -38.16 -5.82
C SER A 2 -41.34 -36.68 -5.64
N ASN A 3 -40.15 -36.30 -6.11
CA ASN A 3 -39.75 -34.91 -6.32
C ASN A 3 -40.56 -34.35 -7.48
N MET A 4 -41.17 -33.18 -7.31
CA MET A 4 -41.70 -32.44 -8.45
C MET A 4 -41.18 -31.01 -8.44
N ILE A 5 -40.50 -30.73 -9.55
CA ILE A 5 -39.77 -29.54 -9.96
C ILE A 5 -40.63 -28.27 -9.90
N LYS A 6 -40.05 -27.20 -9.35
CA LYS A 6 -40.60 -25.84 -9.39
C LYS A 6 -40.48 -25.27 -10.80
N ILE A 7 -41.58 -24.76 -11.35
CA ILE A 7 -41.59 -23.87 -12.52
C ILE A 7 -42.16 -22.53 -12.05
N PHE A 8 -41.28 -21.56 -11.79
CA PHE A 8 -41.70 -20.16 -11.62
C PHE A 8 -41.98 -19.59 -13.02
N HIS A 9 -43.24 -19.23 -13.28
CA HIS A 9 -43.61 -18.46 -14.45
C HIS A 9 -43.06 -17.04 -14.28
N GLN A 10 -42.10 -16.65 -15.12
CA GLN A 10 -41.62 -15.28 -15.18
C GLN A 10 -42.57 -14.47 -16.08
N THR A 11 -43.31 -13.55 -15.48
CA THR A 11 -44.15 -12.58 -16.18
C THR A 11 -43.23 -11.55 -16.86
N LEU A 12 -43.25 -11.46 -18.19
CA LEU A 12 -42.61 -10.35 -18.91
C LEU A 12 -43.35 -9.05 -18.57
N ILE A 13 -42.61 -8.05 -18.08
CA ILE A 13 -43.08 -6.66 -17.97
C ILE A 13 -42.38 -5.87 -19.08
N PRO A 14 -43.10 -5.28 -20.05
CA PRO A 14 -42.50 -4.31 -20.96
C PRO A 14 -42.55 -2.93 -20.31
N ILE A 15 -41.41 -2.24 -20.21
CA ILE A 15 -41.43 -0.80 -19.90
C ILE A 15 -40.60 -0.04 -20.94
N LEU A 16 -41.34 0.84 -21.60
CA LEU A 16 -40.97 1.86 -22.54
C LEU A 16 -40.36 3.07 -21.79
N THR A 17 -39.37 3.72 -22.41
CA THR A 17 -38.80 5.04 -22.08
C THR A 17 -38.00 5.21 -20.78
N GLY A 18 -36.67 5.15 -20.93
CA GLY A 18 -35.81 6.29 -20.60
C GLY A 18 -35.74 6.77 -19.15
N PHE A 19 -35.34 5.88 -18.23
CA PHE A 19 -34.66 6.29 -16.99
C PHE A 19 -33.81 5.10 -16.54
N ALA A 20 -32.48 5.26 -16.49
CA ALA A 20 -31.59 4.21 -15.99
C ALA A 20 -31.76 4.09 -14.47
N LEU A 21 -32.78 3.35 -14.04
CA LEU A 21 -32.84 2.84 -12.68
C LEU A 21 -31.79 1.73 -12.60
N PHE A 22 -30.63 2.03 -12.01
CA PHE A 22 -29.69 1.01 -11.57
C PHE A 22 -30.39 0.16 -10.51
N VAL A 23 -31.09 -0.89 -10.95
CA VAL A 23 -31.46 -1.98 -10.07
C VAL A 23 -30.16 -2.74 -9.86
N CYS A 24 -29.51 -2.50 -8.73
CA CYS A 24 -28.47 -3.41 -8.26
C CYS A 24 -29.18 -4.75 -8.04
N LEU A 25 -29.10 -5.64 -9.03
CA LEU A 25 -29.35 -7.06 -8.79
C LEU A 25 -28.46 -7.41 -7.59
N PRO A 26 -28.95 -8.05 -6.52
CA PRO A 26 -28.04 -8.52 -5.49
C PRO A 26 -27.05 -9.42 -6.22
N ALA A 27 -25.78 -9.00 -6.26
CA ALA A 27 -24.71 -9.86 -6.70
C ALA A 27 -24.92 -11.16 -5.94
N ASN A 28 -25.08 -12.26 -6.68
CA ASN A 28 -25.09 -13.58 -6.11
C ASN A 28 -23.74 -13.71 -5.42
N ALA A 29 -23.71 -13.41 -4.11
CA ALA A 29 -22.50 -13.37 -3.30
C ALA A 29 -21.94 -14.78 -3.30
N SER A 30 -21.07 -15.03 -4.28
CA SER A 30 -20.08 -16.07 -4.19
C SER A 30 -19.43 -15.86 -2.82
N ASN A 31 -19.41 -16.90 -2.00
CA ASN A 31 -18.75 -16.92 -0.70
C ASN A 31 -17.22 -16.84 -0.85
N HIS A 32 -16.75 -16.01 -1.79
CA HIS A 32 -15.35 -15.72 -1.99
C HIS A 32 -15.08 -14.41 -1.27
N GLN A 33 -14.35 -14.52 -0.17
CA GLN A 33 -13.82 -13.36 0.52
C GLN A 33 -12.92 -12.60 -0.47
N PRO A 34 -13.05 -11.27 -0.64
CA PRO A 34 -12.23 -10.52 -1.59
C PRO A 34 -10.75 -10.68 -1.27
N THR A 35 -9.90 -10.57 -2.28
CA THR A 35 -8.45 -10.41 -2.06
C THR A 35 -8.11 -8.94 -1.89
N LEU A 36 -7.08 -8.65 -1.10
CA LEU A 36 -6.52 -7.32 -0.92
C LEU A 36 -5.13 -7.27 -1.56
N SER A 37 -4.98 -6.42 -2.56
CA SER A 37 -3.74 -6.14 -3.27
C SER A 37 -3.28 -4.72 -2.99
N PHE A 38 -2.01 -4.43 -3.32
CA PHE A 38 -1.41 -3.12 -3.11
C PHE A 38 -0.72 -2.65 -4.38
N SER A 39 -0.72 -1.34 -4.60
CA SER A 39 -0.05 -0.70 -5.73
C SER A 39 0.66 0.59 -5.33
N PHE A 40 1.72 0.93 -6.07
CA PHE A 40 2.45 2.20 -5.98
C PHE A 40 2.50 2.81 -7.37
N GLY A 41 1.65 3.82 -7.61
CA GLY A 41 1.33 4.24 -8.96
C GLY A 41 0.76 3.07 -9.78
N GLU A 42 1.36 2.79 -10.93
CA GLU A 42 0.99 1.67 -11.81
C GLU A 42 1.76 0.37 -11.51
N GLN A 43 2.64 0.37 -10.50
CA GLN A 43 3.50 -0.78 -10.18
C GLN A 43 2.84 -1.69 -9.12
N SER A 44 3.00 -3.00 -9.29
CA SER A 44 2.73 -4.00 -8.24
C SER A 44 3.87 -4.00 -7.22
N VAL A 45 3.54 -4.12 -5.94
CA VAL A 45 4.43 -3.67 -4.84
C VAL A 45 4.98 -4.80 -3.98
N ASN A 46 5.94 -5.56 -4.51
CA ASN A 46 6.82 -6.39 -3.66
C ASN A 46 8.12 -5.66 -3.28
N ASP A 47 8.62 -4.81 -4.17
CA ASP A 47 9.82 -4.00 -3.98
C ASP A 47 9.60 -2.63 -4.64
N ILE A 48 9.36 -1.61 -3.83
CA ILE A 48 9.20 -0.23 -4.26
C ILE A 48 10.56 0.44 -4.16
N LYS A 49 10.99 1.11 -5.23
CA LYS A 49 12.20 1.95 -5.21
C LYS A 49 11.83 3.40 -5.45
N VAL A 50 12.30 4.28 -4.58
CA VAL A 50 12.04 5.73 -4.65
C VAL A 50 13.34 6.47 -4.41
N SER A 51 13.52 7.60 -5.07
CA SER A 51 14.61 8.54 -4.76
C SER A 51 14.39 9.14 -3.38
N GLU A 52 15.46 9.51 -2.69
CA GLU A 52 15.42 10.26 -1.44
C GLU A 52 14.62 11.57 -1.59
N SER A 53 14.74 12.21 -2.75
CA SER A 53 13.95 13.39 -3.13
C SER A 53 12.46 13.12 -3.46
N ALA A 54 11.93 11.90 -3.26
CA ALA A 54 10.56 11.54 -3.67
C ALA A 54 9.46 12.24 -2.85
N GLY A 55 9.78 12.71 -1.65
CA GLY A 55 8.81 13.30 -0.74
C GLY A 55 7.75 12.30 -0.30
N PHE A 56 6.46 12.62 -0.49
CA PHE A 56 5.38 11.74 -0.06
C PHE A 56 5.13 10.59 -1.04
N ILE A 57 5.29 9.36 -0.57
CA ILE A 57 4.91 8.16 -1.31
C ILE A 57 3.47 7.75 -1.00
N LYS A 58 2.74 7.32 -2.03
CA LYS A 58 1.33 6.91 -1.94
C LYS A 58 1.17 5.46 -2.37
N ILE A 59 0.89 4.59 -1.41
CA ILE A 59 0.52 3.19 -1.66
C ILE A 59 -1.01 3.10 -1.61
N THR A 60 -1.62 2.40 -2.56
CA THR A 60 -3.07 2.19 -2.61
C THR A 60 -3.36 0.73 -2.28
N ALA A 61 -4.32 0.48 -1.39
CA ALA A 61 -4.80 -0.86 -1.08
C ALA A 61 -6.16 -1.07 -1.77
N THR A 62 -6.29 -2.15 -2.53
CA THR A 62 -7.44 -2.40 -3.42
C THR A 62 -8.02 -3.77 -3.18
N LEU A 63 -9.33 -3.84 -2.94
CA LEU A 63 -10.07 -5.09 -2.93
C LEU A 63 -10.36 -5.56 -4.35
N SER A 64 -10.33 -6.88 -4.57
CA SER A 64 -10.72 -7.48 -5.85
C SER A 64 -12.17 -7.15 -6.26
N GLU A 65 -13.02 -6.89 -5.26
CA GLU A 65 -14.41 -6.45 -5.40
C GLU A 65 -14.85 -5.72 -4.12
N PRO A 66 -15.81 -4.78 -4.17
CA PRO A 66 -16.33 -4.14 -2.97
C PRO A 66 -16.96 -5.16 -2.02
N SER A 67 -16.70 -5.00 -0.72
CA SER A 67 -17.31 -5.83 0.33
C SER A 67 -18.62 -5.23 0.83
N THR A 68 -19.61 -6.05 1.19
CA THR A 68 -20.82 -5.59 1.91
C THR A 68 -20.60 -5.44 3.41
N GLU A 69 -19.47 -5.92 3.91
CA GLU A 69 -19.05 -5.87 5.31
C GLU A 69 -17.75 -5.08 5.45
N GLU A 70 -17.49 -4.57 6.65
CA GLU A 70 -16.23 -3.91 6.96
C GLU A 70 -15.04 -4.88 6.80
N VAL A 71 -14.04 -4.45 6.04
CA VAL A 71 -12.75 -5.14 5.88
C VAL A 71 -11.68 -4.38 6.65
N SER A 72 -10.80 -5.10 7.35
CA SER A 72 -9.68 -4.47 8.05
C SER A 72 -8.40 -5.28 7.94
N PHE A 73 -7.30 -4.54 7.90
CA PHE A 73 -5.94 -5.06 7.89
C PHE A 73 -5.05 -4.14 8.71
N SER A 74 -3.92 -4.65 9.16
CA SER A 74 -2.93 -3.86 9.87
C SER A 74 -1.57 -3.97 9.20
N PHE A 75 -0.72 -3.00 9.49
CA PHE A 75 0.69 -3.08 9.19
C PHE A 75 1.53 -2.83 10.44
N ILE A 76 2.73 -3.38 10.42
CA ILE A 76 3.83 -3.02 11.30
C ILE A 76 4.99 -2.66 10.38
N GLN A 77 5.50 -1.44 10.50
CA GLN A 77 6.77 -1.08 9.89
C GLN A 77 7.86 -1.79 10.65
N THR A 78 8.76 -2.45 9.93
CA THR A 78 9.93 -3.10 10.53
C THR A 78 11.20 -2.49 9.98
N VAL A 79 12.22 -2.52 10.83
CA VAL A 79 13.53 -1.93 10.53
C VAL A 79 14.19 -2.60 9.32
N GLY A 80 14.87 -1.79 8.51
CA GLY A 80 15.89 -2.21 7.58
C GLY A 80 17.16 -1.42 7.86
N SER A 81 17.80 -0.88 6.83
CA SER A 81 18.89 0.08 7.01
C SER A 81 18.41 1.53 7.22
N ALA A 82 17.23 1.87 6.71
CA ALA A 82 16.64 3.20 6.91
C ALA A 82 16.09 3.34 8.33
N GLU A 83 16.32 4.50 8.92
CA GLU A 83 15.90 4.96 10.24
C GLU A 83 14.69 5.92 10.15
N ILE A 84 13.79 5.78 11.12
CA ILE A 84 12.64 6.69 11.25
C ILE A 84 13.13 8.05 11.74
N PHE A 85 12.52 9.12 11.22
CA PHE A 85 12.85 10.53 11.43
C PHE A 85 14.14 11.03 10.77
N LYS A 86 15.06 10.14 10.43
CA LYS A 86 16.21 10.44 9.58
C LYS A 86 15.81 10.35 8.10
N ASP A 87 15.48 9.16 7.62
CA ASP A 87 15.32 8.90 6.18
C ASP A 87 13.84 8.88 5.77
N PHE A 88 12.94 8.61 6.72
CA PHE A 88 11.50 8.66 6.48
C PHE A 88 10.69 8.97 7.73
N SER A 89 9.46 9.44 7.54
CA SER A 89 8.54 9.70 8.65
C SER A 89 7.08 9.43 8.29
N PHE A 90 6.27 9.18 9.33
CA PHE A 90 4.84 8.96 9.23
C PHE A 90 4.07 10.15 9.79
N PRO A 91 2.79 10.34 9.40
CA PRO A 91 1.93 11.31 10.05
C PRO A 91 1.68 10.90 11.52
N GLU A 92 1.40 11.90 12.36
CA GLU A 92 1.18 11.72 13.81
C GLU A 92 0.05 10.74 14.16
N SER A 93 -0.89 10.49 13.23
CA SER A 93 -1.96 9.52 13.42
C SER A 93 -1.47 8.07 13.43
N ILE A 94 -0.26 7.79 12.95
CA ILE A 94 0.34 6.47 12.98
C ILE A 94 1.09 6.29 14.30
N THR A 95 0.56 5.42 15.13
CA THR A 95 1.12 5.06 16.42
C THR A 95 2.33 4.15 16.26
N GLY A 96 3.14 4.01 17.31
CA GLY A 96 4.35 3.20 17.29
C GLY A 96 4.78 2.74 18.66
N ASP A 97 5.94 2.11 18.73
CA ASP A 97 6.58 1.86 20.02
C ASP A 97 6.94 3.20 20.70
N VAL A 98 7.13 3.16 22.02
CA VAL A 98 7.37 4.36 22.83
C VAL A 98 8.69 5.06 22.42
N ALA A 99 9.65 4.29 21.90
CA ALA A 99 10.92 4.83 21.43
C ALA A 99 10.83 5.44 20.02
N GLY A 100 9.76 5.18 19.28
CA GLY A 100 9.51 5.73 17.96
C GLY A 100 10.19 4.99 16.81
N ASN A 101 10.84 3.86 17.07
CA ASN A 101 11.58 3.02 16.12
C ASN A 101 10.70 2.05 15.33
N GLU A 102 9.45 1.87 15.76
CA GLU A 102 8.44 1.08 15.07
C GLU A 102 7.19 1.94 14.85
N LYS A 103 6.48 1.71 13.74
CA LYS A 103 5.19 2.35 13.46
C LYS A 103 4.17 1.31 12.99
N SER A 104 2.96 1.35 13.53
CA SER A 104 1.90 0.42 13.19
C SER A 104 0.53 1.11 13.21
N ALA A 105 -0.38 0.62 12.38
CA ALA A 105 -1.78 1.02 12.42
C ALA A 105 -2.68 -0.08 11.86
N THR A 106 -3.96 0.00 12.23
CA THR A 106 -5.05 -0.75 11.62
C THR A 106 -5.80 0.16 10.66
N LEU A 107 -5.98 -0.30 9.43
CA LEU A 107 -6.78 0.37 8.41
C LEU A 107 -8.09 -0.38 8.18
N VAL A 108 -9.12 0.41 7.90
CA VAL A 108 -10.48 -0.07 7.66
C VAL A 108 -10.91 0.37 6.26
N ILE A 109 -11.44 -0.57 5.49
CA ILE A 109 -12.15 -0.32 4.24
C ILE A 109 -13.65 -0.48 4.55
N GLU A 110 -14.35 0.64 4.51
CA GLU A 110 -15.79 0.70 4.79
C GLU A 110 -16.60 -0.12 3.77
N PRO A 111 -17.76 -0.70 4.15
CA PRO A 111 -18.64 -1.39 3.23
C PRO A 111 -18.94 -0.59 1.95
N GLY A 112 -18.92 -1.26 0.81
CA GLY A 112 -19.14 -0.66 -0.51
C GLY A 112 -17.94 0.12 -1.07
N THR A 113 -16.89 0.31 -0.28
CA THR A 113 -15.62 0.90 -0.75
C THR A 113 -14.70 -0.20 -1.26
N GLN A 114 -13.98 0.07 -2.34
CA GLN A 114 -13.04 -0.89 -2.93
C GLN A 114 -11.58 -0.52 -2.67
N GLU A 115 -11.27 0.76 -2.48
CA GLU A 115 -9.91 1.26 -2.38
C GLU A 115 -9.75 2.24 -1.21
N ILE A 116 -8.61 2.17 -0.54
CA ILE A 116 -8.17 3.19 0.41
C ILE A 116 -6.70 3.53 0.15
N VAL A 117 -6.31 4.73 0.60
CA VAL A 117 -4.92 5.16 0.58
C VAL A 117 -4.25 4.66 1.87
N PHE A 118 -3.18 3.89 1.70
CA PHE A 118 -2.29 3.48 2.79
C PHE A 118 -1.59 4.72 3.38
N PRO A 119 -1.07 4.71 4.63
CA PRO A 119 -0.54 5.93 5.24
C PRO A 119 0.55 6.56 4.38
N LEU A 120 0.47 7.88 4.23
CA LEU A 120 1.49 8.65 3.51
C LEU A 120 2.81 8.55 4.28
N VAL A 121 3.86 8.08 3.62
CA VAL A 121 5.21 8.11 4.17
C VAL A 121 5.95 9.26 3.50
N LEU A 122 6.53 10.14 4.30
CA LEU A 122 7.42 11.20 3.82
C LEU A 122 8.84 10.63 3.79
N ILE A 123 9.41 10.48 2.61
CA ILE A 123 10.85 10.28 2.42
C ILE A 123 11.54 11.63 2.65
N ARG A 124 12.62 11.61 3.43
CA ARG A 124 13.36 12.79 3.85
C ARG A 124 14.65 12.84 3.05
N ASP A 125 14.76 13.91 2.28
CA ASP A 125 15.91 14.26 1.46
C ASP A 125 16.86 15.12 2.31
N ASP A 126 18.14 14.75 2.36
CA ASP A 126 19.18 15.63 2.87
C ASP A 126 20.35 15.84 1.88
N ASN A 127 21.53 16.23 2.35
CA ASN A 127 22.67 16.57 1.48
C ASN A 127 23.91 15.71 1.82
N LEU A 128 23.74 14.63 2.58
CA LEU A 128 24.79 13.70 2.95
C LEU A 128 24.80 12.54 1.96
N ASP A 129 26.00 12.13 1.51
CA ASP A 129 26.16 10.89 0.75
C ASP A 129 25.91 9.70 1.67
N GLU A 130 24.86 8.96 1.36
CA GLU A 130 24.44 7.77 2.08
C GLU A 130 24.48 6.55 1.14
N LEU A 131 24.19 5.37 1.68
CA LEU A 131 23.98 4.19 0.83
C LEU A 131 22.49 4.08 0.51
N ASP A 132 22.12 3.31 -0.52
CA ASP A 132 20.72 2.90 -0.68
C ASP A 132 20.22 2.21 0.60
N GLU A 133 19.13 2.73 1.17
CA GLU A 133 18.58 2.24 2.41
C GLU A 133 17.21 1.56 2.23
N THR A 134 16.79 0.77 3.21
CA THR A 134 15.56 -0.02 3.13
C THR A 134 14.76 0.01 4.40
N PHE A 135 13.44 -0.12 4.25
CA PHE A 135 12.51 -0.46 5.33
C PHE A 135 11.37 -1.31 4.77
N PHE A 136 10.56 -1.89 5.67
CA PHE A 136 9.53 -2.84 5.29
C PHE A 136 8.22 -2.57 6.00
N PHE A 137 7.12 -2.93 5.35
CA PHE A 137 5.83 -3.13 5.99
C PHE A 137 5.51 -4.61 6.06
N LEU A 138 5.28 -5.14 7.26
CA LEU A 138 4.64 -6.43 7.46
C LEU A 138 3.14 -6.23 7.55
N LEU A 139 2.39 -6.95 6.72
CA LEU A 139 0.96 -6.81 6.56
C LEU A 139 0.22 -7.99 7.17
N ARG A 140 -0.94 -7.71 7.77
CA ARG A 140 -1.81 -8.74 8.34
C ARG A 140 -3.27 -8.44 8.00
N SER A 141 -3.97 -9.44 7.45
CA SER A 141 -5.42 -9.38 7.38
C SER A 141 -6.01 -9.62 8.77
N ASN A 142 -6.90 -8.72 9.19
CA ASN A 142 -7.63 -8.84 10.45
C ASN A 142 -9.04 -9.38 10.21
N LYS A 143 -9.71 -8.92 9.15
CA LYS A 143 -11.09 -9.32 8.82
C LYS A 143 -11.39 -9.07 7.35
N GLY A 144 -12.13 -9.97 6.72
CA GLY A 144 -12.91 -9.66 5.52
C GLY A 144 -12.17 -9.65 4.19
N ALA A 145 -10.82 -9.74 4.15
CA ALA A 145 -10.07 -9.98 2.92
C ALA A 145 -8.90 -10.97 3.11
N THR A 146 -8.48 -11.66 2.04
CA THR A 146 -7.20 -12.40 2.02
C THR A 146 -6.13 -11.51 1.42
N LEU A 147 -4.95 -11.40 2.05
CA LEU A 147 -3.85 -10.63 1.48
C LEU A 147 -3.23 -11.38 0.30
N GLU A 148 -2.99 -10.68 -0.82
CA GLU A 148 -2.18 -11.24 -1.92
C GLU A 148 -0.68 -11.23 -1.58
N GLN A 149 -0.28 -10.40 -0.61
CA GLN A 149 1.10 -10.25 -0.15
C GLN A 149 1.11 -9.86 1.33
N SER A 150 2.06 -10.42 2.09
CA SER A 150 2.21 -10.16 3.53
C SER A 150 3.34 -9.18 3.85
N SER A 151 4.06 -8.67 2.85
CA SER A 151 5.12 -7.71 3.05
C SER A 151 5.28 -6.76 1.86
N ILE A 152 5.67 -5.52 2.13
CA ILE A 152 6.12 -4.55 1.13
C ILE A 152 7.52 -4.11 1.52
N LYS A 153 8.50 -4.24 0.62
CA LYS A 153 9.82 -3.64 0.77
C LYS A 153 9.85 -2.27 0.10
N ILE A 154 10.47 -1.30 0.76
CA ILE A 154 10.76 0.02 0.20
C ILE A 154 12.27 0.23 0.26
N THR A 155 12.85 0.62 -0.86
CA THR A 155 14.23 1.08 -1.00
C THR A 155 14.23 2.58 -1.29
N ILE A 156 14.94 3.32 -0.45
CA ILE A 156 15.28 4.72 -0.66
C ILE A 156 16.62 4.73 -1.41
N LEU A 157 16.63 5.37 -2.58
CA LEU A 157 17.80 5.49 -3.44
C LEU A 157 18.45 6.84 -3.15
N ASP A 158 19.70 6.81 -2.68
CA ASP A 158 20.54 7.99 -2.44
C ASP A 158 20.68 8.82 -3.74
N ASN A 159 20.63 10.15 -3.62
CA ASN A 159 20.79 11.07 -4.75
C ASN A 159 22.02 11.96 -4.67
N GLU A 160 22.96 11.65 -3.80
CA GLU A 160 24.10 12.47 -3.46
C GLU A 160 25.36 11.92 -4.15
N GLU A 161 26.33 12.79 -4.41
CA GLU A 161 27.58 12.36 -5.02
C GLU A 161 28.56 11.85 -3.96
N THR A 162 29.08 10.63 -4.16
CA THR A 162 30.13 10.08 -3.31
C THR A 162 31.36 11.00 -3.25
N PRO A 163 31.78 11.44 -2.04
CA PRO A 163 32.90 12.35 -1.87
C PRO A 163 34.21 11.78 -2.44
N VAL A 164 34.88 12.57 -3.29
CA VAL A 164 36.18 12.21 -3.87
C VAL A 164 37.31 12.95 -3.16
N ILE A 165 38.28 12.20 -2.62
CA ILE A 165 39.54 12.77 -2.12
C ILE A 165 40.54 12.84 -3.26
N VAL A 166 40.95 14.05 -3.64
CA VAL A 166 42.04 14.27 -4.60
C VAL A 166 43.31 14.67 -3.87
N LEU A 167 44.36 13.85 -3.99
CA LEU A 167 45.70 14.19 -3.50
C LEU A 167 46.52 14.83 -4.61
N SER A 168 46.80 16.12 -4.49
CA SER A 168 47.80 16.80 -5.32
C SER A 168 49.19 16.60 -4.72
N ALA A 169 50.14 16.06 -5.49
CA ALA A 169 51.52 15.96 -5.05
C ALA A 169 52.10 17.36 -4.79
N PRO A 170 52.81 17.59 -3.68
CA PRO A 170 53.60 18.81 -3.53
C PRO A 170 54.63 18.85 -4.66
N GLY A 171 54.68 19.98 -5.38
CA GLY A 171 55.59 20.14 -6.51
C GLY A 171 57.01 19.75 -6.13
N LEU A 172 57.57 18.75 -6.82
CA LEU A 172 58.99 18.44 -6.77
C LEU A 172 59.73 19.65 -7.36
N ASN A 173 60.11 20.61 -6.51
CA ASN A 173 61.13 21.58 -6.88
C ASN A 173 62.46 20.82 -6.97
N ARG A 174 62.82 20.39 -8.18
CA ARG A 174 64.19 19.96 -8.47
C ARG A 174 65.03 21.20 -8.71
N ASN A 175 65.72 21.66 -7.65
CA ASN A 175 66.85 22.59 -7.76
C ASN A 175 67.98 21.98 -8.62
#